data_AF-A0A3R9XCV7-F1
#
_entry.id   AF-A0A3R9XCV7-F1
#
_cell.length_a   1.000
_cell.length_b   1.000
_cell.length_c   1.000
_cell.angle_alpha   90.00
_cell.angle_beta   90.00
_cell.angle_gamma   90.00
#
_symmetry.space_group_name_H-M   'P 1'
#
loop_
_entity.id
_entity.type
_entity.pdbx_description
1 polymer ?
#
loop_
_entity_poly.entity_id
_entity_poly.type
_entity_poly.pdbx_seq_one_letter_code
_entity_poly.pdbx_strand_id
1 'polypeptide(L)'
;MGAAHRLEQLALAQGIPVHEPFAGALIGPFTVLSPRRQWYVDTLLPAFGARLPRSAALTLADVARWVRLAGAGVGGRWDFEPLPRTAATSAEDESSAVLYSEFEGRGVLLTGNAGVRALEGACTFAERLGIDLPASLRLMQVPNQGRSDNLSSRVLDRIAGERQPRDQRRYTKSAFISVGRDALSFDYKIVTDALRRRGVVSFATQGMQLHHAHDMPERGWHPAGPLGART
;
A
#
# COMPACT_ATOMS: atom_id res chain seq x y z
N MET A 1 4.20 11.10 -25.18
CA MET A 1 4.45 9.64 -25.25
C MET A 1 5.61 9.31 -24.32
N GLY A 2 5.27 8.91 -23.10
CA GLY A 2 6.11 8.99 -21.90
C GLY A 2 6.85 7.70 -21.58
N ALA A 3 7.82 7.79 -20.66
CA ALA A 3 8.78 6.78 -20.21
C ALA A 3 8.45 5.29 -20.43
N ALA A 4 7.23 4.82 -20.15
CA ALA A 4 6.82 3.42 -20.28
C ALA A 4 7.04 2.84 -21.69
N HIS A 5 6.68 3.57 -22.75
CA HIS A 5 6.89 3.09 -24.12
C HIS A 5 8.38 2.98 -24.45
N ARG A 6 9.23 3.89 -23.94
CA ARG A 6 10.69 3.78 -24.13
C ARG A 6 11.27 2.57 -23.41
N LEU A 7 10.76 2.24 -22.21
CA LEU A 7 11.18 1.06 -21.47
C LEU A 7 10.77 -0.23 -22.18
N GLU A 8 9.55 -0.28 -22.73
CA GLU A 8 9.07 -1.39 -23.56
C GLU A 8 9.96 -1.59 -24.80
N GLN A 9 10.24 -0.53 -25.56
CA GLN A 9 11.12 -0.61 -26.73
C GLN A 9 12.53 -1.09 -26.37
N LEU A 10 13.07 -0.63 -25.24
CA LEU A 10 14.37 -1.09 -24.74
C LEU A 10 14.32 -2.57 -24.34
N ALA A 11 13.26 -3.01 -23.64
CA ALA A 11 13.09 -4.40 -23.26
C ALA A 11 13.04 -5.31 -24.49
N LEU A 12 12.27 -4.93 -25.52
CA LEU A 12 12.19 -5.65 -26.79
C LEU A 12 13.56 -5.71 -27.48
N ALA A 13 14.30 -4.59 -27.55
CA ALA A 13 15.63 -4.54 -28.13
C ALA A 13 16.65 -5.42 -27.38
N GLN A 14 16.47 -5.62 -26.07
CA GLN A 14 17.32 -6.46 -25.23
C GLN A 14 16.82 -7.91 -25.08
N GLY A 15 15.73 -8.28 -25.75
CA GLY A 15 15.13 -9.62 -25.61
C GLY A 15 14.59 -9.91 -24.21
N ILE A 16 14.24 -8.87 -23.44
CA ILE A 16 13.65 -8.99 -22.10
C ILE A 16 12.14 -9.23 -22.27
N PRO A 17 11.58 -10.34 -21.73
CA PRO A 17 10.15 -10.61 -21.81
C PRO A 17 9.32 -9.52 -21.12
N VAL A 18 8.29 -9.04 -21.83
CA VAL A 18 7.30 -8.10 -21.29
C VAL A 18 6.03 -8.89 -20.96
N HIS A 19 5.59 -8.81 -19.70
CA HIS A 19 4.42 -9.52 -19.21
C HIS A 19 3.27 -8.54 -18.93
N GLU A 20 2.06 -8.90 -19.35
CA GLU A 20 0.85 -8.17 -18.95
C GLU A 20 0.51 -8.52 -17.48
N PRO A 21 0.46 -7.54 -16.56
CA PRO A 21 0.27 -7.80 -15.14
C PRO A 21 -1.21 -7.90 -14.79
N PHE A 22 -1.89 -8.93 -15.29
CA PHE A 22 -3.27 -9.25 -14.91
C PHE A 22 -3.33 -10.33 -13.83
N ALA A 23 -4.37 -10.26 -12.98
CA ALA A 23 -4.58 -11.18 -11.87
C ALA A 23 -4.45 -12.65 -12.32
N GLY A 24 -3.61 -13.41 -11.62
CA GLY A 24 -3.27 -14.80 -11.93
C GLY A 24 -1.98 -14.98 -12.75
N ALA A 25 -1.44 -13.92 -13.34
CA ALA A 25 -0.14 -13.97 -13.99
C ALA A 25 1.00 -14.15 -12.96
N LEU A 26 2.05 -14.85 -13.38
CA LEU A 26 3.30 -15.00 -12.63
C LEU A 26 4.38 -14.14 -13.30
N ILE A 27 5.01 -13.25 -12.52
CA ILE A 27 6.11 -12.39 -12.98
C ILE A 27 7.28 -12.59 -12.01
N GLY A 28 8.28 -13.36 -12.44
CA GLY A 28 9.32 -13.86 -11.54
C GLY A 28 8.71 -14.62 -10.36
N PRO A 29 9.08 -14.32 -9.11
CA PRO A 29 8.51 -14.99 -7.93
C PRO A 29 7.13 -14.45 -7.53
N PHE A 30 6.59 -13.43 -8.20
CA PHE A 30 5.37 -12.75 -7.80
C PHE A 30 4.14 -13.26 -8.56
N THR A 31 3.05 -13.46 -7.83
CA THR A 31 1.70 -13.60 -8.36
C THR A 31 1.03 -12.24 -8.43
N VAL A 32 0.47 -11.90 -9.58
CA VAL A 32 -0.36 -10.70 -9.73
C VAL A 32 -1.73 -10.94 -9.11
N LEU A 33 -2.17 -10.08 -8.20
CA LEU A 33 -3.47 -10.14 -7.53
C LEU A 33 -4.52 -9.20 -8.15
N SER A 34 -4.09 -8.11 -8.78
CA SER A 34 -4.94 -7.10 -9.41
C SER A 34 -4.16 -6.37 -10.51
N PRO A 35 -4.82 -5.83 -11.55
CA PRO A 35 -6.26 -5.92 -11.86
C PRO A 35 -6.63 -7.19 -12.62
N ARG A 36 -7.93 -7.53 -12.64
CA ARG A 36 -8.45 -8.55 -13.56
C ARG A 36 -8.55 -7.97 -14.96
N ARG A 37 -8.18 -8.75 -15.99
CA ARG A 37 -8.20 -8.31 -17.39
C ARG A 37 -9.54 -7.72 -17.83
N GLN A 38 -10.64 -8.40 -17.54
CA GLN A 38 -11.98 -7.95 -17.92
C GLN A 38 -12.32 -6.59 -17.28
N TRP A 39 -12.07 -6.43 -15.98
CA TRP A 39 -12.31 -5.16 -15.29
C TRP A 39 -11.45 -4.02 -15.85
N TYR A 40 -10.19 -4.30 -16.17
CA TYR A 40 -9.31 -3.33 -16.81
C TYR A 40 -9.85 -2.86 -18.16
N VAL A 41 -10.17 -3.79 -19.06
CA VAL A 41 -10.59 -3.49 -20.44
C VAL A 41 -11.98 -2.84 -20.47
N ASP A 42 -12.93 -3.41 -19.73
CA ASP A 42 -14.35 -3.03 -19.87
C ASP A 42 -14.71 -1.80 -19.03
N THR A 43 -13.94 -1.50 -17.97
CA THR A 43 -14.30 -0.46 -17.00
C THR A 43 -13.21 0.59 -16.80
N LEU A 44 -11.97 0.17 -16.56
CA LEU A 44 -10.91 1.13 -16.20
C LEU A 44 -10.41 1.89 -17.41
N LEU A 45 -10.02 1.19 -18.47
CA LEU A 45 -9.44 1.79 -19.67
C LEU A 45 -10.34 2.87 -20.31
N PRO A 46 -11.67 2.68 -20.45
CA PRO A 46 -12.55 3.73 -20.96
C PRO A 46 -12.66 4.97 -20.05
N ALA A 47 -12.32 4.83 -18.77
CA ALA A 47 -12.38 5.89 -17.77
C ALA A 47 -11.03 6.60 -17.53
N PHE A 48 -9.97 6.25 -18.25
CA PHE A 48 -8.68 6.93 -18.14
C PHE A 48 -8.81 8.41 -18.54
N GLY A 49 -8.17 9.28 -17.77
CA GLY A 49 -8.26 10.74 -17.92
C GLY A 49 -9.58 11.35 -17.44
N ALA A 50 -10.56 10.55 -17.01
CA ALA A 50 -11.80 11.07 -16.43
C ALA A 50 -11.51 11.74 -15.08
N ARG A 51 -12.14 12.90 -14.84
CA ARG A 51 -12.06 13.56 -13.54
C ARG A 51 -12.91 12.79 -12.54
N LEU A 52 -12.32 12.45 -11.40
CA LEU A 52 -13.07 11.88 -10.29
C LEU A 52 -14.12 12.89 -9.79
N PRO A 53 -15.36 12.45 -9.55
CA PRO A 53 -16.28 13.25 -8.75
C PRO A 53 -15.65 13.44 -7.36
N ARG A 54 -15.72 14.68 -6.84
CA ARG A 54 -15.00 15.12 -5.62
C ARG A 54 -15.51 14.47 -4.32
N SER A 55 -16.32 13.42 -4.40
CA SER A 55 -17.15 12.86 -3.35
C SER A 55 -16.63 11.49 -2.90
N ALA A 56 -15.54 11.47 -2.12
CA ALA A 56 -15.11 10.34 -1.28
C ALA A 56 -13.75 10.59 -0.59
N ALA A 57 -12.98 11.58 -1.06
CA ALA A 57 -11.71 11.96 -0.44
C ALA A 57 -11.93 12.62 0.93
N LEU A 58 -10.94 12.50 1.82
CA LEU A 58 -10.98 13.16 3.11
C LEU A 58 -11.10 14.68 2.95
N THR A 59 -12.03 15.30 3.67
CA THR A 59 -12.18 16.76 3.62
C THR A 59 -11.06 17.44 4.40
N LEU A 60 -10.74 18.69 4.05
CA LEU A 60 -9.81 19.51 4.83
C LEU A 60 -10.23 19.61 6.31
N ALA A 61 -11.54 19.59 6.59
CA ALA A 61 -12.08 19.60 7.94
C ALA A 61 -11.79 18.29 8.70
N ASP A 62 -11.95 17.13 8.06
CA ASP A 62 -11.63 15.82 8.66
C ASP A 62 -10.15 15.73 9.02
N VAL A 63 -9.33 16.18 8.08
CA VAL A 63 -7.89 16.24 8.22
C VAL A 63 -7.49 17.20 9.35
N ALA A 64 -8.03 18.42 9.39
CA ALA A 64 -7.76 19.40 10.44
C ALA A 64 -8.22 18.91 11.83
N ARG A 65 -9.37 18.25 11.90
CA ARG A 65 -9.86 17.60 13.13
C ARG A 65 -8.88 16.55 13.61
N TRP A 66 -8.37 15.72 12.70
CA TRP A 66 -7.40 14.69 13.06
C TRP A 66 -6.04 15.27 13.50
N VAL A 67 -5.53 16.32 12.84
CA VAL A 67 -4.31 17.02 13.29
C VAL A 67 -4.48 17.58 14.69
N ARG A 68 -5.62 18.22 14.97
CA ARG A 68 -5.92 18.77 16.30
C ARG A 68 -5.93 17.67 17.36
N LEU A 69 -6.60 16.53 17.08
CA LEU A 69 -6.61 15.39 17.99
C LEU A 69 -5.20 14.82 18.21
N ALA A 70 -4.40 14.70 17.14
CA ALA A 70 -3.03 14.20 17.23
C ALA A 70 -2.07 15.16 17.97
N GLY A 71 -2.25 16.48 17.82
CA GLY A 71 -1.39 17.51 18.40
C GLY A 71 -1.72 17.84 19.86
N ALA A 72 -2.98 17.71 20.29
CA ALA A 72 -3.43 18.07 21.63
C ALA A 72 -3.03 17.06 22.73
N GLY A 73 -2.13 16.11 22.47
CA GLY A 73 -1.86 15.00 23.41
C GLY A 73 -3.02 13.99 23.54
N VAL A 74 -4.17 14.29 22.94
CA VAL A 74 -5.30 13.38 22.68
C VAL A 74 -5.00 12.44 21.49
N GLY A 75 -3.73 12.30 21.10
CA GLY A 75 -3.23 11.37 20.06
C GLY A 75 -3.40 9.88 20.40
N GLY A 76 -4.32 9.58 21.32
CA GLY A 76 -4.63 8.28 21.89
C GLY A 76 -6.12 7.93 21.89
N ARG A 77 -6.99 8.58 21.09
CA ARG A 77 -8.27 7.94 20.72
C ARG A 77 -7.98 6.78 19.76
N TRP A 78 -7.52 5.69 20.34
CA TRP A 78 -7.25 4.44 19.66
C TRP A 78 -8.48 3.96 18.86
N ASP A 79 -9.67 4.29 19.37
CA ASP A 79 -10.99 3.96 18.79
C ASP A 79 -11.40 4.83 17.58
N PHE A 80 -10.64 5.87 17.24
CA PHE A 80 -10.93 6.73 16.09
C PHE A 80 -9.86 6.58 15.00
N GLU A 81 -10.28 6.12 13.82
CA GLU A 81 -9.46 6.03 12.61
C GLU A 81 -10.13 6.89 11.52
N PRO A 82 -9.46 7.95 11.01
CA PRO A 82 -10.07 8.85 10.04
C PRO A 82 -10.01 8.30 8.61
N LEU A 83 -9.46 7.10 8.37
CA LEU A 83 -9.44 6.53 7.03
C LEU A 83 -10.87 6.34 6.51
N PRO A 84 -11.14 6.70 5.25
CA PRO A 84 -12.45 6.48 4.68
C PRO A 84 -12.81 4.98 4.72
N ARG A 85 -14.09 4.68 4.91
CA ARG A 85 -14.58 3.29 4.77
C ARG A 85 -14.58 2.85 3.31
N THR A 86 -14.83 3.79 2.41
CA THR A 86 -14.79 3.66 0.96
C THR A 86 -14.16 4.93 0.39
N ALA A 87 -13.13 4.79 -0.44
CA ALA A 87 -12.55 5.91 -1.17
C ALA A 87 -12.63 5.64 -2.68
N ALA A 88 -12.68 6.71 -3.46
CA ALA A 88 -12.62 6.64 -4.91
C ALA A 88 -11.27 7.21 -5.36
N THR A 89 -10.49 6.41 -6.09
CA THR A 89 -9.26 6.82 -6.75
C THR A 89 -9.43 6.75 -8.26
N SER A 90 -8.47 7.28 -9.01
CA SER A 90 -8.60 7.41 -10.46
C SER A 90 -8.56 6.03 -11.12
N ALA A 91 -9.05 5.94 -12.36
CA ALA A 91 -9.00 4.68 -13.11
C ALA A 91 -7.55 4.19 -13.30
N GLU A 92 -6.58 5.11 -13.38
CA GLU A 92 -5.15 4.81 -13.44
C GLU A 92 -4.64 4.20 -12.13
N ASP A 93 -4.97 4.79 -10.97
CA ASP A 93 -4.62 4.21 -9.66
C ASP A 93 -5.25 2.82 -9.50
N GLU A 94 -6.53 2.67 -9.88
CA GLU A 94 -7.25 1.40 -9.84
C GLU A 94 -6.73 0.36 -10.85
N SER A 95 -5.97 0.80 -11.86
CA SER A 95 -5.33 -0.08 -12.84
C SER A 95 -3.97 -0.62 -12.38
N SER A 96 -3.46 -0.16 -11.23
CA SER A 96 -2.14 -0.56 -10.75
C SER A 96 -2.04 -2.05 -10.51
N ALA A 97 -0.91 -2.63 -10.92
CA ALA A 97 -0.56 -4.00 -10.60
C ALA A 97 -0.32 -4.15 -9.10
N VAL A 98 -1.01 -5.12 -8.47
CA VAL A 98 -0.75 -5.53 -7.08
C VAL A 98 -0.06 -6.88 -7.12
N LEU A 99 1.13 -6.98 -6.57
CA LEU A 99 1.96 -8.17 -6.61
C LEU A 99 2.09 -8.76 -5.20
N TYR A 100 1.99 -10.08 -5.11
CA TYR A 100 2.22 -10.82 -3.88
C TYR A 100 3.17 -11.98 -4.12
N SER A 101 4.07 -12.23 -3.17
CA SER A 101 4.90 -13.41 -3.13
C SER A 101 5.13 -13.80 -1.66
N GLU A 102 5.48 -15.06 -1.43
CA GLU A 102 5.86 -15.57 -0.12
C GLU A 102 7.27 -16.14 -0.22
N PHE A 103 8.16 -15.67 0.67
CA PHE A 103 9.53 -16.15 0.77
C PHE A 103 9.73 -16.77 2.15
N GLU A 104 10.01 -18.07 2.25
CA GLU A 104 10.18 -18.77 3.54
C GLU A 104 9.00 -18.53 4.52
N GLY A 105 7.76 -18.61 4.02
CA GLY A 105 6.57 -18.35 4.85
C GLY A 105 6.30 -16.87 5.15
N ARG A 106 7.01 -15.94 4.49
CA ARG A 106 6.89 -14.49 4.73
C ARG A 106 6.38 -13.76 3.50
N GLY A 107 5.14 -13.29 3.59
CA GLY A 107 4.46 -12.57 2.54
C GLY A 107 5.02 -11.17 2.31
N VAL A 108 5.23 -10.83 1.04
CA VAL A 108 5.58 -9.49 0.55
C VAL A 108 4.49 -9.01 -0.40
N LEU A 109 3.90 -7.86 -0.11
CA LEU A 109 2.86 -7.23 -0.92
C LEU A 109 3.36 -5.91 -1.52
N LEU A 110 3.41 -5.82 -2.85
CA LEU A 110 3.77 -4.60 -3.57
C LEU A 110 2.53 -4.02 -4.24
N THR A 111 2.23 -2.76 -3.95
CA THR A 111 0.94 -2.16 -4.32
C THR A 111 1.05 -1.07 -5.37
N GLY A 112 2.25 -0.56 -5.66
CA GLY A 112 2.40 0.59 -6.56
C GLY A 112 1.52 1.77 -6.13
N ASN A 113 0.64 2.23 -7.02
CA ASN A 113 -0.33 3.30 -6.74
C ASN A 113 -1.76 2.77 -6.58
N ALA A 114 -1.91 1.47 -6.26
CA ALA A 114 -3.21 0.82 -6.23
C ALA A 114 -4.26 1.60 -5.43
N GLY A 115 -5.40 1.78 -6.06
CA GLY A 115 -6.61 2.32 -5.45
C GLY A 115 -7.30 1.35 -4.52
N VAL A 116 -8.36 1.82 -3.86
CA VAL A 116 -9.12 1.01 -2.90
C VAL A 116 -9.79 -0.18 -3.59
N ARG A 117 -10.33 -0.02 -4.80
CA ARG A 117 -11.01 -1.11 -5.51
C ARG A 117 -10.03 -2.15 -6.02
N ALA A 118 -8.85 -1.73 -6.48
CA ALA A 118 -7.76 -2.61 -6.89
C ALA A 118 -7.27 -3.46 -5.72
N LEU A 119 -7.08 -2.84 -4.55
CA LEU A 119 -6.70 -3.56 -3.34
C LEU A 119 -7.81 -4.48 -2.83
N GLU A 120 -9.08 -4.07 -2.93
CA GLU A 120 -10.22 -4.91 -2.56
C GLU A 120 -10.37 -6.12 -3.50
N GLY A 121 -10.12 -5.92 -4.80
CA GLY A 121 -10.02 -6.96 -5.82
C GLY A 121 -8.85 -7.91 -5.55
N ALA A 122 -7.70 -7.37 -5.17
CA ALA A 122 -6.51 -8.14 -4.80
C ALA A 122 -6.76 -9.03 -3.57
N CYS A 123 -7.35 -8.49 -2.50
CA CYS A 123 -7.73 -9.26 -1.32
C CYS A 123 -8.69 -10.40 -1.69
N THR A 124 -9.71 -10.09 -2.50
CA THR A 124 -10.70 -11.09 -2.94
C THR A 124 -10.06 -12.18 -3.80
N PHE A 125 -9.06 -11.84 -4.60
CA PHE A 125 -8.34 -12.83 -5.40
C PHE A 125 -7.39 -13.67 -4.54
N ALA A 126 -6.68 -13.06 -3.60
CA ALA A 126 -5.83 -13.77 -2.63
C ALA A 126 -6.63 -14.79 -1.80
N GLU A 127 -7.80 -14.39 -1.29
CA GLU A 127 -8.71 -15.29 -0.56
C GLU A 127 -9.15 -16.49 -1.42
N ARG A 128 -9.43 -16.28 -2.72
CA ARG A 128 -9.76 -17.38 -3.65
C ARG A 128 -8.59 -18.33 -3.90
N LEU A 129 -7.36 -17.85 -3.79
CA LEU A 129 -6.15 -18.66 -3.86
C LEU A 129 -5.82 -19.34 -2.52
N GLY A 130 -6.62 -19.12 -1.47
CA GLY A 130 -6.35 -19.64 -0.12
C GLY A 130 -5.23 -18.90 0.61
N ILE A 131 -4.86 -17.69 0.15
CA ILE A 131 -3.83 -16.88 0.78
C ILE A 131 -4.45 -16.04 1.91
N ASP A 132 -4.04 -16.32 3.15
CA ASP A 132 -4.36 -15.50 4.31
C ASP A 132 -3.37 -14.32 4.42
N LEU A 133 -3.70 -13.21 3.76
CA LEU A 133 -2.86 -12.00 3.77
C LEU A 133 -2.55 -11.52 5.20
N PRO A 134 -3.53 -11.36 6.12
CA PRO A 134 -3.25 -10.95 7.50
C PRO A 134 -2.25 -11.83 8.24
N ALA A 135 -2.31 -13.16 8.05
CA ALA A 135 -1.42 -14.11 8.72
C ALA A 135 -0.02 -14.12 8.08
N SER A 136 0.07 -14.20 6.76
CA SER A 136 1.34 -14.36 6.02
C SER A 136 2.11 -13.06 5.84
N LEU A 137 1.46 -11.89 5.79
CA LEU A 137 2.12 -10.63 5.46
C LEU A 137 3.22 -10.25 6.47
N ARG A 138 4.41 -9.93 5.96
CA ARG A 138 5.55 -9.42 6.74
C ARG A 138 6.07 -8.08 6.23
N LEU A 139 5.98 -7.84 4.93
CA LEU A 139 6.32 -6.55 4.32
C LEU A 139 5.22 -6.12 3.36
N MET A 140 4.77 -4.87 3.47
CA MET A 140 3.96 -4.24 2.44
C MET A 140 4.57 -2.92 1.95
N GLN A 141 4.44 -2.66 0.66
CA GLN A 141 4.52 -1.30 0.14
C GLN A 141 3.20 -0.58 0.47
N VAL A 142 3.28 0.66 0.93
CA VAL A 142 2.11 1.52 1.08
C VAL A 142 1.81 2.18 -0.26
N PRO A 143 0.57 2.13 -0.76
CA PRO A 143 0.23 2.63 -2.08
C PRO A 143 0.37 4.15 -2.17
N ASN A 144 0.71 4.63 -3.37
CA ASN A 144 0.63 6.04 -3.77
C ASN A 144 1.25 7.00 -2.74
N GLN A 145 2.48 6.70 -2.33
CA GLN A 145 3.26 7.52 -1.40
C GLN A 145 2.63 7.70 0.00
N GLY A 146 1.66 6.86 0.37
CA GLY A 146 0.95 6.97 1.65
C GLY A 146 -0.24 7.92 1.64
N ARG A 147 -0.78 8.27 0.46
CA ARG A 147 -2.03 9.01 0.37
C ARG A 147 -3.19 8.23 0.98
N SER A 148 -3.91 8.86 1.91
CA SER A 148 -5.04 8.25 2.61
C SER A 148 -6.19 7.85 1.71
N ASP A 149 -6.34 8.47 0.54
CA ASP A 149 -7.42 8.17 -0.41
C ASP A 149 -7.23 6.79 -1.10
N ASN A 150 -6.01 6.26 -1.11
CA ASN A 150 -5.71 4.95 -1.72
C ASN A 150 -5.93 3.77 -0.77
N LEU A 151 -6.30 4.05 0.49
CA LEU A 151 -6.55 3.03 1.50
C LEU A 151 -7.90 3.26 2.17
N SER A 152 -8.53 2.15 2.53
CA SER A 152 -9.70 2.18 3.39
C SER A 152 -9.48 1.35 4.64
N SER A 153 -10.21 1.71 5.69
CA SER A 153 -10.33 0.91 6.92
C SER A 153 -10.53 -0.59 6.62
N ARG A 154 -11.48 -0.89 5.73
CA ARG A 154 -11.90 -2.26 5.39
C ARG A 154 -10.80 -3.02 4.64
N VAL A 155 -10.15 -2.37 3.68
CA VAL A 155 -9.07 -2.99 2.91
C VAL A 155 -7.86 -3.27 3.81
N LEU A 156 -7.50 -2.34 4.69
CA LEU A 156 -6.40 -2.58 5.63
C LEU A 156 -6.69 -3.72 6.61
N ASP A 157 -7.93 -3.86 7.07
CA ASP A 157 -8.33 -4.99 7.92
C ASP A 157 -8.11 -6.34 7.18
N ARG A 158 -8.41 -6.40 5.88
CA ARG A 158 -8.18 -7.59 5.03
C ARG A 158 -6.71 -7.82 4.66
N ILE A 159 -5.86 -6.80 4.66
CA ILE A 159 -4.44 -6.94 4.30
C ILE A 159 -3.58 -7.23 5.52
N ALA A 160 -3.72 -6.43 6.58
CA ALA A 160 -2.82 -6.44 7.74
C ALA A 160 -3.43 -7.11 8.98
N GLY A 161 -4.73 -7.40 8.94
CA GLY A 161 -5.52 -7.88 10.06
C GLY A 161 -6.29 -6.77 10.76
N GLU A 162 -7.19 -7.16 11.66
CA GLU A 162 -8.01 -6.22 12.41
C GLU A 162 -7.19 -5.33 13.35
N ARG A 163 -7.81 -4.22 13.77
CA ARG A 163 -7.23 -3.30 14.75
C ARG A 163 -7.11 -4.00 16.10
N GLN A 164 -5.92 -3.95 16.68
CA GLN A 164 -5.63 -4.56 17.98
C GLN A 164 -5.79 -3.50 19.09
N PRO A 165 -6.27 -3.86 20.29
CA PRO A 165 -6.24 -2.98 21.45
C PRO A 165 -4.82 -2.43 21.70
N ARG A 166 -4.71 -1.21 22.23
CA ARG A 166 -3.42 -0.49 22.34
C ARG A 166 -2.39 -1.25 23.18
N ASP A 167 -2.86 -1.87 24.25
CA ASP A 167 -2.12 -2.66 25.25
C ASP A 167 -1.76 -4.07 24.76
N GLN A 168 -2.54 -4.63 23.83
CA GLN A 168 -2.33 -5.97 23.27
C GLN A 168 -1.57 -5.94 21.93
N ARG A 169 -1.27 -4.74 21.42
CA ARG A 169 -0.67 -4.57 20.10
C ARG A 169 0.72 -5.19 20.01
N ARG A 170 0.92 -6.06 19.01
CA ARG A 170 2.25 -6.59 18.65
C ARG A 170 2.66 -6.17 17.25
N TYR A 171 3.85 -5.61 17.14
CA TYR A 171 4.45 -5.28 15.85
C TYR A 171 5.00 -6.55 15.19
N THR A 172 4.31 -7.01 14.15
CA THR A 172 4.64 -8.26 13.42
C THR A 172 4.91 -8.04 11.95
N LYS A 173 4.66 -6.82 11.45
CA LYS A 173 4.71 -6.46 10.04
C LYS A 173 5.44 -5.14 9.84
N SER A 174 6.04 -4.96 8.67
CA SER A 174 6.66 -3.71 8.24
C SER A 174 5.95 -3.14 7.01
N ALA A 175 5.91 -1.82 6.91
CA ALA A 175 5.37 -1.11 5.76
C ALA A 175 6.35 -0.03 5.28
N PHE A 176 6.65 -0.02 3.98
CA PHE A 176 7.51 0.98 3.37
C PHE A 176 6.69 2.00 2.59
N ILE A 177 6.95 3.28 2.84
CA ILE A 177 6.30 4.42 2.19
C ILE A 177 7.33 5.10 1.28
N SER A 178 7.13 4.97 -0.03
CA SER A 178 7.99 5.59 -1.04
C SER A 178 7.62 7.06 -1.21
N VAL A 179 8.36 7.95 -0.54
CA VAL A 179 8.14 9.40 -0.57
C VAL A 179 9.43 10.14 -0.94
N GLY A 180 9.26 11.30 -1.57
CA GLY A 180 10.35 12.22 -1.89
C GLY A 180 11.02 12.78 -0.64
N ARG A 181 12.24 13.32 -0.80
CA ARG A 181 13.04 13.88 0.30
C ARG A 181 12.29 14.96 1.09
N ASP A 182 11.55 15.82 0.39
CA ASP A 182 10.87 16.98 0.98
C ASP A 182 9.39 16.72 1.31
N ALA A 183 8.95 15.45 1.28
CA ALA A 183 7.57 15.09 1.60
C ALA A 183 7.25 15.39 3.07
N LEU A 184 6.12 16.06 3.31
CA LEU A 184 5.71 16.43 4.65
C LEU A 184 5.09 15.23 5.36
N SER A 185 5.48 15.01 6.63
CA SER A 185 5.02 13.84 7.39
C SER A 185 3.49 13.72 7.46
N PHE A 186 2.80 14.86 7.44
CA PHE A 186 1.35 14.94 7.48
C PHE A 186 0.66 14.20 6.32
N ASP A 187 1.30 14.11 5.16
CA ASP A 187 0.72 13.51 3.95
C ASP A 187 0.41 12.02 4.12
N TYR A 188 1.17 11.34 4.98
CA TYR A 188 1.05 9.90 5.25
C TYR A 188 0.80 9.55 6.71
N LYS A 189 0.75 10.54 7.61
CA LYS A 189 0.61 10.28 9.05
C LYS A 189 -0.70 9.57 9.39
N ILE A 190 -1.81 9.87 8.70
CA ILE A 190 -3.09 9.15 8.83
C ILE A 190 -2.93 7.65 8.53
N VAL A 191 -2.23 7.34 7.43
CA VAL A 191 -1.99 5.95 7.02
C VAL A 191 -1.07 5.24 8.01
N THR A 192 0.02 5.88 8.46
CA THR A 192 0.92 5.28 9.46
C THR A 192 0.21 4.97 10.77
N ASP A 193 -0.72 5.84 11.19
CA ASP A 193 -1.50 5.65 12.41
C ASP A 193 -2.50 4.48 12.26
N ALA A 194 -3.15 4.36 11.10
CA ALA A 194 -4.02 3.21 10.79
C ALA A 194 -3.24 1.88 10.72
N LEU A 195 -2.07 1.88 10.09
CA LEU A 195 -1.17 0.73 10.03
C LEU A 195 -0.67 0.33 11.42
N ARG A 196 -0.31 1.33 12.24
CA ARG A 196 0.06 1.14 13.64
C ARG A 196 -1.03 0.41 14.42
N ARG A 197 -2.31 0.71 14.19
CA ARG A 197 -3.43 0.00 14.87
C ARG A 197 -3.49 -1.50 14.56
N ARG A 198 -2.86 -1.94 13.48
CA ARG A 198 -2.85 -3.34 13.01
C ARG A 198 -1.52 -4.05 13.26
N GLY A 199 -0.67 -3.48 14.13
CA GLY A 199 0.63 -4.07 14.44
C GLY A 199 1.65 -3.95 13.30
N VAL A 200 1.51 -2.94 12.45
CA VAL A 200 2.46 -2.65 11.36
C VAL A 200 3.35 -1.48 11.74
N VAL A 201 4.66 -1.64 11.59
CA VAL A 201 5.65 -0.55 11.74
C VAL A 201 5.89 0.07 10.38
N SER A 202 5.79 1.39 10.27
CA SER A 202 5.98 2.10 9.01
C SER A 202 7.34 2.78 8.93
N PHE A 203 7.94 2.79 7.74
CA PHE A 203 9.20 3.45 7.42
C PHE A 203 9.03 4.26 6.13
N ALA A 204 9.55 5.48 6.09
CA ALA A 204 9.54 6.31 4.88
C ALA A 204 10.92 6.30 4.23
N THR A 205 10.96 6.30 2.89
CA THR A 205 12.23 6.42 2.16
C THR A 205 12.83 7.81 2.32
N GLN A 206 12.09 8.89 2.02
CA GLN A 206 12.56 10.28 2.10
C GLN A 206 13.98 10.51 1.54
N GLY A 207 14.28 9.86 0.40
CA GLY A 207 15.61 9.91 -0.24
C GLY A 207 16.65 8.92 0.30
N MET A 208 16.30 8.12 1.30
CA MET A 208 17.07 6.98 1.81
C MET A 208 16.65 5.68 1.11
N GLN A 209 17.57 4.73 1.07
CA GLN A 209 17.30 3.35 0.68
C GLN A 209 16.87 2.57 1.92
N LEU A 210 15.78 1.81 1.81
CA LEU A 210 15.30 0.93 2.86
C LEU A 210 15.52 -0.51 2.44
N HIS A 211 15.90 -1.34 3.42
CA HIS A 211 16.16 -2.75 3.24
C HIS A 211 15.35 -3.55 4.25
N HIS A 212 14.67 -4.59 3.77
CA HIS A 212 13.97 -5.55 4.61
C HIS A 212 14.63 -6.92 4.44
N ALA A 213 15.04 -7.52 5.55
CA ALA A 213 15.71 -8.81 5.56
C ALA A 213 15.20 -9.70 6.70
N HIS A 214 15.25 -10.99 6.45
CA HIS A 214 15.03 -12.03 7.43
C HIS A 214 15.94 -13.21 7.08
N ASP A 215 16.77 -13.65 8.01
CA ASP A 215 17.69 -14.78 7.85
C ASP A 215 18.55 -14.69 6.57
N MET A 216 18.99 -13.47 6.24
CA MET A 216 19.89 -13.17 5.13
C MET A 216 21.28 -12.76 5.63
N PRO A 217 22.35 -12.96 4.85
CA PRO A 217 23.70 -12.50 5.20
C PRO A 217 23.75 -11.00 5.50
N GLU A 218 24.62 -10.61 6.41
CA GLU A 218 24.87 -9.20 6.72
C GLU A 218 25.43 -8.47 5.49
N ARG A 219 24.90 -7.26 5.21
CA ARG A 219 25.30 -6.42 4.06
C ARG A 219 25.59 -4.97 4.45
N GLY A 220 25.96 -4.72 5.71
CA GLY A 220 26.31 -3.37 6.20
C GLY A 220 25.13 -2.39 6.29
N TRP A 221 23.89 -2.90 6.38
CA TRP A 221 22.71 -2.07 6.63
C TRP A 221 22.55 -1.79 8.13
N HIS A 222 22.07 -0.60 8.46
CA HIS A 222 21.75 -0.21 9.84
C HIS A 222 20.25 -0.11 10.06
N PRO A 223 19.76 -0.27 11.31
CA PRO A 223 18.35 -0.12 11.63
C PRO A 223 17.82 1.27 11.22
N ALA A 224 16.73 1.29 10.46
CA ALA A 224 16.04 2.53 10.09
C ALA A 224 15.15 3.03 11.25
N GLY A 225 14.99 4.35 11.35
CA GLY A 225 14.06 4.97 12.30
C GLY A 225 12.60 4.77 11.87
N PRO A 226 11.75 4.12 12.68
CA PRO A 226 10.34 3.95 12.34
C PRO A 226 9.54 5.25 12.48
N LEU A 227 8.53 5.42 11.63
CA LEU A 227 7.60 6.55 11.68
C LEU A 227 6.68 6.42 12.90
N GLY A 228 6.53 7.52 13.65
CA GLY A 228 5.56 7.60 14.75
C GLY A 228 5.90 6.79 16.01
N ALA A 229 7.07 6.17 16.07
CA ALA A 229 7.62 5.68 17.33
C ALA A 229 8.24 6.85 18.08
N ARG A 230 7.57 7.28 19.16
CA ARG A 230 8.29 7.91 20.27
C ARG A 230 8.82 6.77 21.14
N THR A 231 10.12 6.79 21.40
CA THR A 231 10.75 6.14 22.56
C THR A 231 9.98 6.47 23.83
#